data_AF-A0A927R8Q2-F1
#
_entry.id   AF-A0A927R8Q2-F1
#
_cell.length_a   1.000
_cell.length_b   1.000
_cell.length_c   1.000
_cell.angle_alpha   90.00
_cell.angle_beta   90.00
_cell.angle_gamma   90.00
#
_symmetry.space_group_name_H-M   'P 1'
#
loop_
_entity.id
_entity.type
_entity.pdbx_description
1 polymer ?
#
loop_
_entity_poly.entity_id
_entity_poly.type
_entity_poly.pdbx_seq_one_letter_code
_entity_poly.pdbx_strand_id
1 'polypeptide(L)'
;MRYVVHLPVVAADLGAAIRLARVVARSVTFLPQVDPRATTVSEETDPGVRHRTFCDTVLPNGRHCLLRADHDGPCTRRIRR
;
A
#
# COMPACT_ATOMS: atom_id res chain seq x y z
N MET A 1 8.67 14.73 13.02
CA MET A 1 7.94 13.71 13.81
C MET A 1 7.04 12.93 12.87
N ARG A 2 6.84 11.62 13.08
CA ARG A 2 6.01 10.76 12.20
C ARG A 2 4.85 10.20 13.00
N TYR A 3 3.64 10.32 12.46
CA TYR A 3 2.41 9.84 13.07
C TYR A 3 1.75 8.79 12.16
N VAL A 4 0.92 7.92 12.73
CA VAL A 4 0.18 6.88 12.00
C VAL A 4 -1.31 7.09 12.23
N VAL A 5 -2.07 7.11 11.14
CA VAL A 5 -3.53 7.17 11.16
C VAL A 5 -4.05 5.76 10.85
N HIS A 6 -4.85 5.21 11.77
CA HIS A 6 -5.53 3.94 11.56
C HIS A 6 -6.92 4.19 11.00
N LEU A 7 -7.26 3.49 9.92
CA LEU A 7 -8.59 3.52 9.30
C LEU A 7 -9.13 2.09 9.29
N PRO A 8 -9.96 1.71 10.28
CA PRO A 8 -10.62 0.41 10.29
C PRO A 8 -11.50 0.25 9.06
N VAL A 9 -11.45 -0.92 8.44
CA VAL A 9 -12.25 -1.26 7.26
C VAL A 9 -12.74 -2.70 7.37
N VAL A 10 -13.94 -2.96 6.88
CA VAL A 10 -14.48 -4.32 6.77
C VAL A 10 -14.18 -4.84 5.38
N ALA A 11 -13.55 -6.01 5.30
CA ALA A 11 -13.24 -6.71 4.06
C ALA A 11 -13.43 -8.22 4.23
N ALA A 12 -13.71 -8.93 3.15
CA ALA A 12 -13.94 -10.37 3.19
C ALA A 12 -12.69 -11.19 3.55
N ASP A 13 -11.51 -10.68 3.20
CA ASP A 13 -10.21 -11.32 3.44
C ASP A 13 -9.07 -10.29 3.38
N LEU A 14 -7.86 -10.70 3.77
CA LEU A 14 -6.66 -9.86 3.73
C LEU A 14 -6.36 -9.32 2.33
N GLY A 15 -6.59 -10.12 1.28
CA GLY A 15 -6.39 -9.69 -0.10
C GLY A 15 -7.34 -8.55 -0.50
N ALA A 16 -8.60 -8.63 -0.09
CA ALA A 16 -9.60 -7.57 -0.26
C ALA A 16 -9.22 -6.31 0.52
N ALA A 17 -8.77 -6.46 1.77
CA ALA A 17 -8.27 -5.35 2.57
C ALA A 17 -7.06 -4.66 1.92
N ILE A 18 -6.08 -5.43 1.42
CA ILE A 18 -4.92 -4.90 0.67
C ILE A 18 -5.37 -4.14 -0.59
N ARG A 19 -6.32 -4.68 -1.35
CA ARG A 19 -6.85 -4.00 -2.54
C ARG A 19 -7.50 -2.66 -2.18
N LEU A 20 -8.34 -2.63 -1.15
CA LEU A 20 -8.99 -1.41 -0.66
C LEU A 20 -7.95 -0.39 -0.16
N ALA A 21 -7.00 -0.82 0.67
CA ALA A 21 -5.95 0.04 1.19
C ALA A 21 -5.11 0.69 0.08
N ARG A 22 -4.83 -0.03 -1.02
CA ARG A 22 -4.16 0.56 -2.20
C ARG A 22 -5.01 1.63 -2.88
N VAL A 23 -6.33 1.44 -2.97
CA VAL A 23 -7.26 2.43 -3.54
C VAL A 23 -7.25 3.68 -2.66
N VAL A 24 -7.41 3.53 -1.35
CA VAL A 24 -7.39 4.65 -0.39
C VAL A 24 -6.04 5.39 -0.41
N ALA A 25 -4.92 4.66 -0.36
CA ALA A 25 -3.59 5.26 -0.42
C ALA A 25 -3.39 6.07 -1.71
N ARG A 26 -3.93 5.60 -2.83
CA ARG A 26 -3.88 6.31 -4.12
C ARG A 26 -4.81 7.52 -4.18
N SER A 27 -5.99 7.46 -3.55
CA SER A 27 -6.93 8.58 -3.58
C SER A 27 -6.44 9.80 -2.79
N VAL A 28 -5.54 9.59 -1.82
CA VAL A 28 -4.99 10.66 -0.97
C VAL A 28 -3.60 11.14 -1.39
N THR A 29 -3.08 10.75 -2.55
CA THR A 29 -1.73 11.18 -3.00
C THR A 29 -1.60 12.67 -3.27
N PHE A 30 -2.71 13.41 -3.30
CA PHE A 30 -2.70 14.86 -3.37
C PHE A 30 -2.21 15.51 -2.06
N LEU A 31 -2.18 14.76 -0.95
CA LEU A 31 -1.62 15.20 0.32
C LEU A 31 -0.11 14.91 0.36
N PRO A 32 0.77 15.93 0.37
CA PRO A 32 2.21 15.74 0.35
C PRO A 32 2.77 15.08 1.63
N GLN A 33 1.99 15.06 2.72
CA GLN A 33 2.35 14.44 3.99
C GLN A 33 2.15 12.91 3.99
N VAL A 34 1.42 12.37 3.03
CA VAL A 34 1.11 10.94 2.95
C VAL A 34 2.11 10.23 2.05
N ASP A 35 2.83 9.26 2.61
CA ASP A 35 3.56 8.27 1.83
C ASP A 35 2.65 7.05 1.58
N PRO A 36 2.03 6.91 0.40
CA PRO A 36 1.17 5.76 0.09
C PRO A 36 1.92 4.43 0.13
N ARG A 37 3.26 4.42 0.06
CA ARG A 37 4.07 3.19 0.14
C ARG A 37 4.21 2.68 1.57
N ALA A 38 4.07 3.57 2.55
CA ALA A 38 4.07 3.20 3.96
C ALA A 38 2.74 2.58 4.40
N THR A 39 1.73 2.56 3.53
CA THR A 39 0.44 1.93 3.81
C THR A 39 0.62 0.44 4.05
N THR A 40 0.19 0.01 5.24
CA THR A 40 0.15 -1.38 5.66
C THR A 40 -1.26 -1.74 6.06
N VAL A 41 -1.60 -3.01 5.94
CA VAL A 41 -2.84 -3.60 6.46
C VAL A 41 -2.45 -4.51 7.61
N SER A 42 -3.19 -4.45 8.70
CA SER A 42 -3.12 -5.42 9.79
C SER A 42 -4.53 -5.90 10.07
N GLU A 43 -4.65 -7.06 10.69
CA GLU A 43 -5.89 -7.40 11.38
C GLU A 43 -6.08 -6.44 12.55
N GLU A 44 -7.33 -6.12 12.88
CA GLU A 44 -7.63 -5.19 13.98
C GLU A 44 -7.25 -5.80 15.34
N THR A 45 -7.39 -7.12 15.47
CA THR A 45 -7.02 -7.90 16.66
C THR A 45 -5.52 -8.11 16.80
N ASP A 46 -4.76 -7.95 15.73
CA ASP A 46 -3.29 -8.08 15.73
C ASP A 46 -2.62 -6.96 14.91
N PRO A 47 -2.58 -5.73 15.45
CA PRO A 47 -1.97 -4.58 14.77
C PRO A 47 -0.44 -4.66 14.68
N GLY A 48 0.19 -5.64 15.34
CA GLY A 48 1.63 -5.90 15.25
C GLY A 48 2.02 -6.53 13.91
N VAL A 49 1.14 -7.33 13.33
CA VAL A 49 1.35 -7.99 12.03
C VAL A 49 0.93 -7.05 10.90
N ARG A 50 1.92 -6.54 10.15
CA ARG A 50 1.70 -5.54 9.10
C ARG A 50 2.03 -6.09 7.72
N HIS A 51 1.01 -6.23 6.89
CA HIS A 51 1.11 -6.61 5.49
C HIS A 51 1.35 -5.38 4.61
N ARG A 52 2.36 -5.45 3.75
CA ARG A 52 2.66 -4.38 2.79
C ARG A 52 1.61 -4.34 1.69
N THR A 53 1.20 -3.14 1.31
CA THR A 53 0.21 -2.97 0.23
C THR A 53 0.84 -2.78 -1.14
N PHE A 54 2.03 -2.18 -1.20
CA PHE A 54 2.81 -1.94 -2.42
C PHE A 54 4.16 -2.65 -2.37
N CYS A 55 4.65 -2.99 -3.56
CA CYS A 55 6.03 -3.41 -3.76
C CYS A 55 7.01 -2.30 -3.30
N ASP A 56 8.06 -2.71 -2.60
CA ASP A 56 9.06 -1.82 -2.02
C ASP A 56 10.23 -1.51 -2.97
N THR A 57 10.41 -2.28 -4.05
CA THR A 57 11.49 -2.13 -5.02
C THR A 57 11.59 -0.72 -5.61
N VAL A 58 12.83 -0.19 -5.62
CA VAL A 58 13.23 1.04 -6.32
C VAL A 58 13.57 0.67 -7.77
N LEU A 59 12.97 1.36 -8.74
CA LEU A 59 13.26 1.20 -10.17
C LEU A 59 14.50 2.03 -10.56
N PRO A 60 15.14 1.74 -11.71
CA PRO A 60 16.34 2.45 -12.16
C PRO A 60 16.20 3.98 -12.30
N ASN A 61 14.97 4.49 -12.46
CA ASN A 61 14.68 5.92 -12.51
C ASN A 61 14.53 6.57 -11.12
N GLY A 62 14.96 5.89 -10.05
CA GLY A 62 14.85 6.36 -8.66
C GLY A 62 13.44 6.35 -8.09
N ARG A 63 12.44 5.91 -8.86
CA ARG A 63 11.05 5.82 -8.39
C ARG A 63 10.69 4.40 -8.07
N HIS A 64 9.69 4.24 -7.22
CA HIS A 64 9.32 2.90 -6.82
C HIS A 64 8.22 2.27 -7.67
N CYS A 65 8.15 0.94 -7.58
CA CYS A 65 7.08 0.13 -8.14
C CYS A 65 5.71 0.53 -7.55
N LEU A 66 4.66 0.53 -8.39
CA LEU A 66 3.28 0.83 -7.96
C LEU A 66 2.37 -0.41 -7.96
N LEU A 67 2.92 -1.59 -8.21
CA LEU A 67 2.21 -2.86 -8.15
C LEU A 67 2.00 -3.32 -6.69
N ARG A 68 1.18 -4.36 -6.52
CA ARG A 68 0.90 -4.98 -5.22
C ARG A 68 2.22 -5.49 -4.62
N ALA A 69 2.33 -5.58 -3.30
CA ALA A 69 3.35 -6.43 -2.69
C ALA A 69 3.26 -7.85 -3.29
N ASP A 70 4.42 -8.47 -3.50
CA ASP A 70 4.56 -9.84 -4.03
C ASP A 70 3.84 -10.06 -5.37
N HIS A 71 3.86 -9.04 -6.25
CA HIS A 71 3.32 -9.20 -7.59
C HIS A 71 4.23 -10.07 -8.45
N ASP A 72 3.63 -10.82 -9.37
CA ASP A 72 4.37 -11.51 -10.42
C ASP A 72 4.86 -10.53 -11.49
N GLY A 73 5.89 -10.94 -12.22
CA GLY A 73 6.45 -10.19 -13.34
C GLY A 73 7.30 -8.97 -12.95
N PRO A 74 7.79 -8.21 -13.94
CA PRO A 74 8.75 -7.14 -13.69
C PRO A 74 8.10 -5.95 -12.95
N CYS A 75 8.86 -5.38 -12.02
CA CYS A 75 8.49 -4.15 -11.33
C CYS A 75 8.20 -3.02 -12.33
N THR A 76 7.12 -2.27 -12.10
CA THR A 76 6.74 -1.17 -12.99
C THR A 76 6.11 0.00 -12.25
N ARG A 77 6.25 1.17 -12.86
CA ARG A 77 5.60 2.41 -12.42
C ARG A 77 4.25 2.64 -13.09
N ARG A 78 3.91 1.89 -14.15
CA ARG A 78 2.63 2.02 -14.85
C ARG A 78 1.61 1.08 -14.21
N ILE A 79 0.51 1.66 -13.75
CA ILE A 79 -0.72 0.92 -13.49
C ILE A 79 -1.28 0.60 -14.87
N ARG A 80 -1.16 -0.65 -15.34
CA ARG A 80 -1.90 -1.07 -16.54
C ARG A 80 -3.38 -0.91 -16.18
N ARG A 81 -4.08 -0.05 -16.93
CA ARG A 81 -5.54 0.11 -16.82
C ARG A 81 -6.22 -1.11 -17.38
#